data_AF-A0A917K2H5-F1
#
_entry.id   AF-A0A917K2H5-F1
#
_cell.length_a   1.000
_cell.length_b   1.000
_cell.length_c   1.000
_cell.angle_alpha   90.00
_cell.angle_beta   90.00
_cell.angle_gamma   90.00
#
_symmetry.space_group_name_H-M   'P 1'
#
loop_
_entity.id
_entity.type
_entity.pdbx_description
1 polymer ?
#
loop_
_entity_poly.entity_id
_entity_poly.type
_entity_poly.pdbx_seq_one_letter_code
_entity_poly.pdbx_strand_id
1 'polypeptide(L)'
;MLHRGQESTDGTGGGELTVPMAWLYAEYIADELLRTGDLMPPTSFEFRAGRDALALTVFLSDTDGELSGIRVVSQLETWLSLTAYDQPWQDWVRRRMAQVAAETVRSRTPSPDLDLAAEAWRWLQETELLAPDLDAVPGGGLVVGEDDGPKVWTPAWQLGLPLGHLAIHLF
;
A
#
# COMPACT_ATOMS: atom_id res chain seq x y z
N MET A 1 -50.27 42.85 -12.43
CA MET A 1 -49.32 43.31 -13.47
C MET A 1 -47.92 43.13 -12.89
N LEU A 2 -47.28 41.98 -13.17
CA LEU A 2 -46.30 41.74 -14.23
C LEU A 2 -44.85 41.98 -13.75
N HIS A 3 -44.19 40.84 -13.52
CA HIS A 3 -42.77 40.51 -13.69
C HIS A 3 -41.68 41.37 -13.04
N ARG A 4 -40.93 40.74 -12.13
CA ARG A 4 -39.56 40.32 -12.45
C ARG A 4 -39.16 39.12 -11.58
N GLY A 5 -39.05 37.97 -12.22
CA GLY A 5 -38.42 36.80 -11.63
C GLY A 5 -36.93 37.07 -11.45
N GLN A 6 -36.43 36.65 -10.29
CA GLN A 6 -35.00 36.40 -10.11
C GLN A 6 -34.90 34.99 -9.55
N GLU A 7 -35.06 34.02 -10.45
CA GLU A 7 -34.42 32.72 -10.32
C GLU A 7 -32.92 32.99 -10.33
N SER A 8 -32.31 32.98 -9.15
CA SER A 8 -30.86 32.89 -9.03
C SER A 8 -30.50 31.43 -8.80
N THR A 9 -30.02 30.85 -9.90
CA THR A 9 -28.95 29.86 -9.99
C THR A 9 -29.18 28.52 -9.32
N ASP A 10 -29.75 27.63 -10.13
CA ASP A 10 -29.21 26.30 -10.36
C ASP A 10 -27.66 26.32 -10.27
N GLY A 11 -27.14 25.75 -9.18
CA GLY A 11 -25.74 25.56 -8.89
C GLY A 11 -25.45 24.08 -8.78
N THR A 12 -25.63 23.37 -9.90
CA THR A 12 -25.11 22.02 -10.11
C THR A 12 -23.60 22.04 -9.86
N GLY A 13 -23.16 21.42 -8.76
CA GLY A 13 -21.74 21.39 -8.42
C GLY A 13 -21.43 20.84 -7.03
N GLY A 14 -22.29 19.98 -6.48
CA GLY A 14 -21.92 19.13 -5.35
C GLY A 14 -20.99 18.04 -5.86
N GLY A 15 -19.73 18.40 -6.12
CA GLY A 15 -18.66 17.43 -6.27
C GLY A 15 -18.51 16.72 -4.93
N GLU A 16 -19.31 15.68 -4.73
CA GLU A 16 -19.23 14.82 -3.57
C GLU A 16 -17.83 14.20 -3.59
N LEU A 17 -16.94 14.78 -2.77
CA LEU A 17 -15.57 14.31 -2.59
C LEU A 17 -15.67 12.84 -2.17
N THR A 18 -15.47 11.95 -3.14
CA THR A 18 -15.56 10.52 -2.90
C THR A 18 -14.40 10.17 -1.96
N VAL A 19 -14.72 9.70 -0.76
CA VAL A 19 -13.71 9.30 0.21
C VAL A 19 -13.11 7.98 -0.27
N PRO A 20 -11.77 7.86 -0.38
CA PRO A 20 -11.09 6.66 -0.86
C PRO A 20 -11.07 5.57 0.23
N MET A 21 -12.24 5.02 0.52
CA MET A 21 -12.41 4.09 1.63
C MET A 21 -11.62 2.79 1.45
N ALA A 22 -11.55 2.25 0.23
CA ALA A 22 -10.87 0.98 -0.01
C ALA A 22 -9.36 1.08 0.21
N TRP A 23 -8.74 2.17 -0.25
CA TRP A 23 -7.33 2.43 0.01
C TRP A 23 -7.06 2.68 1.49
N LEU A 24 -7.88 3.51 2.15
CA LEU A 24 -7.71 3.80 3.59
C LEU A 24 -7.87 2.54 4.45
N TYR A 25 -8.78 1.63 4.08
CA TYR A 25 -8.88 0.33 4.75
C TYR A 25 -7.66 -0.55 4.52
N ALA A 26 -7.11 -0.59 3.30
CA ALA A 26 -5.91 -1.33 2.99
C ALA A 26 -4.68 -0.80 3.75
N GLU A 27 -4.52 0.53 3.82
CA GLU A 27 -3.47 1.17 4.63
C GLU A 27 -3.62 0.84 6.12
N TYR A 28 -4.84 0.91 6.64
CA TYR A 28 -5.11 0.57 8.05
C TYR A 28 -4.74 -0.88 8.36
N ILE A 29 -5.17 -1.84 7.53
CA ILE A 29 -4.81 -3.26 7.71
C ILE A 29 -3.29 -3.45 7.66
N ALA A 30 -2.61 -2.83 6.68
CA ALA A 30 -1.16 -2.92 6.55
C ALA A 30 -0.41 -2.34 7.77
N ASP A 31 -0.85 -1.18 8.26
CA ASP A 31 -0.29 -0.51 9.41
C ASP A 31 -0.49 -1.32 10.70
N GLU A 32 -1.66 -1.93 10.90
CA GLU A 32 -1.93 -2.81 12.05
C GLU A 32 -1.10 -4.11 11.99
N LEU A 33 -0.95 -4.73 10.82
CA LEU A 33 -0.10 -5.92 10.64
C LEU A 33 1.35 -5.61 11.01
N LEU A 34 1.91 -4.49 10.52
CA LEU A 34 3.29 -4.09 10.80
C LEU A 34 3.52 -3.70 12.25
N ARG A 35 2.58 -3.00 12.87
CA ARG A 35 2.67 -2.65 14.29
C ARG A 35 2.60 -3.87 15.18
N THR A 36 1.80 -4.86 14.83
CA THR A 36 1.71 -6.12 15.59
C THR A 36 3.03 -6.88 15.53
N GLY A 37 3.72 -6.87 14.39
CA GLY A 37 5.03 -7.50 14.24
C GLY A 37 6.20 -6.77 14.91
N ASP A 38 6.02 -5.50 15.32
CA ASP A 38 7.06 -4.61 15.90
C ASP A 38 8.41 -4.66 15.15
N LEU A 39 8.35 -4.79 13.82
CA LEU A 39 9.53 -5.07 13.01
C LEU A 39 10.41 -3.84 12.79
N MET A 40 9.82 -2.65 12.71
CA MET A 40 10.49 -1.38 12.43
C MET A 40 9.78 -0.21 13.12
N PRO A 41 10.50 0.88 13.48
CA PRO A 41 9.87 2.08 14.01
C PRO A 41 8.84 2.69 13.02
N PRO A 42 7.64 3.11 13.45
CA PRO A 42 6.61 3.66 12.55
C PRO A 42 7.00 4.92 11.77
N THR A 43 8.05 5.61 12.22
CA THR A 43 8.58 6.82 11.57
C THR A 43 9.67 6.53 10.53
N SER A 44 10.06 5.26 10.37
CA SER A 44 11.13 4.84 9.45
C SER A 44 10.63 4.72 8.00
N PHE A 45 11.56 4.84 7.05
CA PHE A 45 11.23 4.67 5.63
C PHE A 45 10.95 3.20 5.29
N GLU A 46 11.60 2.28 6.00
CA GLU A 46 11.41 0.84 5.90
C GLU A 46 9.99 0.46 6.33
N PHE A 47 9.50 1.03 7.46
CA PHE A 47 8.12 0.85 7.88
C PHE A 47 7.14 1.32 6.81
N ARG A 48 7.37 2.52 6.24
CA ARG A 48 6.55 3.01 5.12
C ARG A 48 6.62 2.07 3.92
N ALA A 49 7.79 1.57 3.56
CA ALA A 49 7.96 0.65 2.44
C ALA A 49 7.18 -0.65 2.65
N GLY A 50 7.24 -1.24 3.85
CA GLY A 50 6.43 -2.41 4.20
C GLY A 50 4.95 -2.11 4.16
N ARG A 51 4.54 -0.96 4.71
CA ARG A 51 3.13 -0.57 4.80
C ARG A 51 2.54 -0.36 3.42
N ASP A 52 3.23 0.39 2.56
CA ASP A 52 2.76 0.72 1.21
C ASP A 52 2.76 -0.56 0.34
N ALA A 53 3.72 -1.48 0.50
CA ALA A 53 3.73 -2.77 -0.19
C ALA A 53 2.59 -3.70 0.25
N LEU A 54 2.30 -3.76 1.55
CA LEU A 54 1.15 -4.51 2.08
C LEU A 54 -0.17 -3.88 1.66
N ALA A 55 -0.32 -2.57 1.77
CA ALA A 55 -1.54 -1.86 1.38
C ALA A 55 -1.87 -2.11 -0.10
N LEU A 56 -0.86 -2.04 -1.00
CA LEU A 56 -1.04 -2.42 -2.40
C LEU A 56 -1.47 -3.88 -2.57
N THR A 57 -0.87 -4.79 -1.80
CA THR A 57 -1.23 -6.21 -1.86
C THR A 57 -2.68 -6.44 -1.43
N VAL A 58 -3.10 -5.83 -0.32
CA VAL A 58 -4.47 -5.91 0.20
C VAL A 58 -5.45 -5.31 -0.80
N PHE A 59 -5.21 -4.07 -1.24
CA PHE A 59 -6.06 -3.33 -2.16
C PHE A 59 -6.23 -4.06 -3.51
N LEU A 60 -5.14 -4.52 -4.12
CA LEU A 60 -5.17 -5.18 -5.45
C LEU A 60 -5.62 -6.65 -5.40
N SER A 61 -5.71 -7.22 -4.20
CA SER A 61 -6.29 -8.56 -3.99
C SER A 61 -7.81 -8.51 -3.83
N ASP A 62 -8.37 -7.38 -3.37
CA ASP A 62 -9.81 -7.20 -3.20
C ASP A 62 -10.50 -6.79 -4.52
N THR A 63 -10.74 -7.75 -5.39
CA THR A 63 -11.35 -7.50 -6.71
C THR A 63 -12.85 -7.24 -6.69
N ASP A 64 -13.55 -7.52 -5.58
CA ASP A 64 -15.02 -7.40 -5.50
C ASP A 64 -15.49 -6.30 -4.52
N GLY A 65 -14.57 -5.51 -3.93
CA GLY A 65 -14.90 -4.48 -2.95
C GLY A 65 -15.42 -5.04 -1.63
N GLU A 66 -14.98 -6.25 -1.27
CA GLU A 66 -15.52 -7.05 -0.17
C GLU A 66 -14.52 -7.21 1.00
N LEU A 67 -13.70 -6.20 1.29
CA LEU A 67 -12.95 -6.11 2.55
C LEU A 67 -13.88 -5.88 3.77
N SER A 68 -14.83 -6.79 3.98
CA SER A 68 -15.55 -6.94 5.24
C SER A 68 -14.67 -7.75 6.20
N GLY A 69 -14.45 -7.25 7.42
CA GLY A 69 -13.39 -7.71 8.35
C GLY A 69 -13.28 -9.21 8.63
N ILE A 70 -14.33 -10.01 8.38
CA ILE A 70 -14.31 -11.48 8.53
C ILE A 70 -13.48 -12.16 7.42
N ARG A 71 -13.33 -11.55 6.24
CA ARG A 71 -12.54 -12.10 5.13
C ARG A 71 -11.04 -11.84 5.23
N VAL A 72 -10.58 -10.91 6.07
CA VAL A 72 -9.15 -10.57 6.21
C VAL A 72 -8.34 -11.81 6.58
N VAL A 73 -8.79 -12.59 7.57
CA VAL A 73 -8.12 -13.82 8.01
C VAL A 73 -8.04 -14.85 6.86
N SER A 74 -9.12 -15.01 6.10
CA SER A 74 -9.14 -15.92 4.94
C SER A 74 -8.25 -15.47 3.79
N GLN A 75 -7.88 -14.19 3.72
CA GLN A 75 -7.02 -13.64 2.67
C GLN A 75 -5.54 -13.61 3.06
N LEU A 76 -5.19 -13.87 4.34
CA LEU A 76 -3.79 -13.87 4.80
C LEU A 76 -2.95 -14.89 4.01
N GLU A 77 -3.47 -16.08 3.74
CA GLU A 77 -2.77 -17.09 2.93
C GLU A 77 -2.48 -16.59 1.50
N THR A 78 -3.44 -15.89 0.89
CA THR A 78 -3.28 -15.26 -0.41
C THR A 78 -2.17 -14.20 -0.37
N TRP A 79 -2.18 -13.33 0.64
CA TRP A 79 -1.19 -12.27 0.79
C TRP A 79 0.20 -12.82 1.09
N LEU A 80 0.32 -13.86 1.91
CA LEU A 80 1.57 -14.58 2.14
C LEU A 80 2.13 -15.15 0.84
N SER A 81 1.29 -15.80 0.05
CA SER A 81 1.71 -16.33 -1.24
C SER A 81 2.18 -15.24 -2.18
N LEU A 82 1.52 -14.07 -2.23
CA LEU A 82 1.90 -12.96 -3.11
C LEU A 82 3.18 -12.24 -2.67
N THR A 83 3.47 -12.23 -1.37
CA THR A 83 4.61 -11.53 -0.77
C THR A 83 5.85 -12.42 -0.60
N ALA A 84 5.77 -13.70 -0.96
CA ALA A 84 6.90 -14.61 -0.93
C ALA A 84 8.02 -14.16 -1.89
N TYR A 85 9.27 -14.38 -1.47
CA TYR A 85 10.47 -13.90 -2.15
C TYR A 85 10.60 -14.37 -3.61
N ASP A 86 10.04 -15.53 -3.95
CA ASP A 86 10.11 -16.13 -5.28
C ASP A 86 9.04 -15.60 -6.26
N GLN A 87 8.12 -14.75 -5.79
CA GLN A 87 7.07 -14.21 -6.63
C GLN A 87 7.48 -12.93 -7.35
N PRO A 88 7.09 -12.76 -8.63
CA PRO A 88 7.28 -11.50 -9.35
C PRO A 88 6.24 -10.47 -8.91
N TRP A 89 6.26 -10.08 -7.63
CA TRP A 89 5.26 -9.20 -7.00
C TRP A 89 5.12 -7.88 -7.76
N GLN A 90 6.22 -7.27 -8.19
CA GLN A 90 6.20 -6.03 -8.99
C GLN A 90 5.39 -6.18 -10.29
N ASP A 91 5.57 -7.29 -11.02
CA ASP A 91 4.83 -7.53 -12.26
C ASP A 91 3.36 -7.83 -11.98
N TRP A 92 3.06 -8.49 -10.86
CA TRP A 92 1.70 -8.67 -10.39
C TRP A 92 1.02 -7.33 -10.09
N VAL A 93 1.66 -6.44 -9.30
CA VAL A 93 1.15 -5.09 -9.01
C VAL A 93 0.91 -4.31 -10.29
N ARG A 94 1.89 -4.28 -11.20
CA ARG A 94 1.78 -3.56 -12.48
C ARG A 94 0.59 -4.05 -13.31
N ARG A 95 0.41 -5.37 -13.42
CA ARG A 95 -0.73 -5.94 -14.15
C ARG A 95 -2.06 -5.62 -13.47
N ARG A 96 -2.14 -5.72 -12.14
CA ARG A 96 -3.37 -5.43 -11.39
C ARG A 96 -3.76 -3.96 -11.46
N MET A 97 -2.81 -3.05 -11.27
CA MET A 97 -3.02 -1.60 -11.45
C MET A 97 -3.57 -1.28 -12.84
N ALA A 98 -3.02 -1.90 -13.89
CA ALA A 98 -3.51 -1.72 -15.25
C ALA A 98 -4.94 -2.26 -15.45
N GLN A 99 -5.29 -3.40 -14.82
CA GLN A 99 -6.63 -3.96 -14.85
C GLN A 99 -7.65 -3.03 -14.18
N VAL A 100 -7.37 -2.57 -12.95
CA VAL A 100 -8.25 -1.68 -12.19
C VAL A 100 -8.43 -0.35 -12.92
N ALA A 101 -7.34 0.23 -13.44
CA ALA A 101 -7.39 1.46 -14.23
C ALA A 101 -8.28 1.32 -15.48
N ALA A 102 -8.19 0.19 -16.18
CA ALA A 102 -9.04 -0.08 -17.34
C ALA A 102 -10.53 -0.20 -16.97
N GLU A 103 -10.84 -0.74 -15.78
CA GLU A 103 -12.21 -0.83 -15.27
C GLU A 103 -12.77 0.56 -14.93
N THR A 104 -12.00 1.38 -14.22
CA THR A 104 -12.32 2.78 -13.91
C THR A 104 -12.63 3.59 -15.17
N VAL A 105 -11.82 3.43 -16.23
CA VAL A 105 -12.06 4.11 -17.52
C VAL A 105 -13.36 3.62 -18.16
N ARG A 106 -13.67 2.32 -18.05
CA ARG A 106 -14.91 1.74 -18.61
C ARG A 106 -16.15 2.21 -17.86
N SER A 107 -16.09 2.25 -16.53
CA SER A 107 -17.19 2.70 -15.66
C SER A 107 -17.37 4.22 -15.69
N ARG A 108 -16.35 4.98 -16.14
CA ARG A 108 -16.31 6.45 -16.14
C ARG A 108 -16.51 7.04 -14.74
N THR A 109 -16.17 6.28 -13.71
CA THR A 109 -16.26 6.69 -12.32
C THR A 109 -14.86 7.08 -11.86
N PRO A 110 -14.64 8.29 -11.34
CA PRO A 110 -13.37 8.63 -10.69
C PRO A 110 -13.07 7.63 -9.56
N SER A 111 -11.82 7.18 -9.45
CA SER A 111 -11.39 6.27 -8.39
C SER A 111 -10.27 6.93 -7.58
N PRO A 112 -10.62 7.68 -6.51
CA PRO A 112 -9.61 8.30 -5.64
C PRO A 112 -8.75 7.25 -4.93
N ASP A 113 -9.28 6.04 -4.70
CA ASP A 113 -8.51 4.90 -4.19
C ASP A 113 -7.35 4.51 -5.12
N LEU A 114 -7.62 4.46 -6.43
CA LEU A 114 -6.61 4.12 -7.43
C LEU A 114 -5.54 5.20 -7.55
N ASP A 115 -5.89 6.47 -7.40
CA ASP A 115 -4.95 7.58 -7.41
C ASP A 115 -3.94 7.47 -6.24
N LEU A 116 -4.43 7.17 -5.04
CA LEU A 116 -3.57 6.94 -3.86
C LEU A 116 -2.71 5.69 -3.99
N ALA A 117 -3.29 4.59 -4.50
CA ALA A 117 -2.54 3.37 -4.79
C ALA A 117 -1.42 3.62 -5.82
N ALA A 118 -1.70 4.43 -6.85
CA ALA A 118 -0.72 4.80 -7.85
C ALA A 118 0.41 5.67 -7.26
N GLU A 119 0.09 6.57 -6.35
CA GLU A 119 1.09 7.38 -5.65
C GLU A 119 2.00 6.50 -4.78
N ALA A 120 1.44 5.57 -4.01
CA ALA A 120 2.20 4.61 -3.20
C ALA A 120 3.10 3.74 -4.09
N TRP A 121 2.56 3.22 -5.19
CA TRP A 121 3.32 2.41 -6.15
C TRP A 121 4.47 3.20 -6.80
N ARG A 122 4.22 4.47 -7.15
CA ARG A 122 5.26 5.36 -7.68
C ARG A 122 6.34 5.60 -6.64
N TRP A 123 5.97 5.93 -5.41
CA TRP A 123 6.93 6.16 -4.32
C TRP A 123 7.83 4.94 -4.10
N LEU A 124 7.25 3.74 -4.07
CA LEU A 124 7.99 2.49 -3.89
C LEU A 124 9.00 2.19 -5.00
N GLN A 125 8.67 2.56 -6.26
CA GLN A 125 9.57 2.38 -7.41
C GLN A 125 10.66 3.43 -7.50
N GLU A 126 10.33 4.69 -7.18
CA GLU A 126 11.23 5.84 -7.36
C GLU A 126 12.15 6.06 -6.16
N THR A 127 11.79 5.55 -4.99
CA THR A 127 12.59 5.71 -3.77
C THR A 127 13.54 4.54 -3.62
N GLU A 128 14.83 4.83 -3.51
CA GLU A 128 15.84 3.88 -3.09
C GLU A 128 16.12 4.06 -1.61
N LEU A 129 16.16 2.96 -0.89
CA LEU A 129 16.52 2.90 0.52
C LEU A 129 17.88 2.22 0.63
N LEU A 130 18.67 2.69 1.58
CA LEU A 130 19.88 1.99 1.97
C LEU A 130 19.43 0.70 2.66
N ALA A 131 19.67 -0.45 2.03
CA ALA A 131 19.37 -1.71 2.68
C ALA A 131 20.27 -1.80 3.93
N PRO A 132 19.73 -1.80 5.16
CA PRO A 132 20.49 -2.33 6.28
C PRO A 132 20.74 -3.81 5.96
N ASP A 133 21.86 -4.36 6.44
CA ASP A 133 22.13 -5.78 6.31
C ASP A 133 21.02 -6.55 7.05
N LEU A 134 19.97 -6.99 6.34
CA LEU A 134 18.79 -7.63 6.94
C LEU A 134 19.12 -9.04 7.47
N ASP A 135 20.33 -9.54 7.20
CA ASP A 135 20.89 -10.75 7.81
C ASP A 135 21.45 -10.49 9.24
N ALA A 136 21.46 -9.23 9.72
CA ALA A 136 21.85 -8.90 11.09
C ALA A 136 20.73 -9.28 12.08
N VAL A 137 20.74 -10.56 12.47
CA VAL A 137 19.87 -11.15 13.50
C VAL A 137 19.79 -10.28 14.77
N PRO A 138 18.59 -9.99 15.32
CA PRO A 138 18.47 -9.29 16.60
C PRO A 138 18.83 -10.26 17.73
N GLY A 139 20.07 -10.16 18.25
CA GLY A 139 20.53 -11.00 19.36
C GLY A 139 22.02 -10.95 19.70
N GLY A 140 22.87 -10.29 18.90
CA GLY A 140 24.29 -10.11 19.19
C GLY A 140 24.57 -8.74 19.79
N GLY A 141 25.15 -8.70 20.99
CA GLY A 141 25.39 -7.47 21.75
C GLY A 141 26.20 -6.40 21.02
N LEU A 142 26.07 -5.17 21.53
CA LEU A 142 26.81 -3.95 21.18
C LEU A 142 28.21 -4.23 20.61
N VAL A 143 28.34 -4.26 19.28
CA VAL A 143 29.62 -4.04 18.60
C VAL A 143 29.61 -2.61 18.06
N VAL A 144 30.32 -1.76 18.77
CA VAL A 144 30.74 -0.45 18.29
C VAL A 144 31.77 -0.69 17.18
N GLY A 145 31.40 -0.41 15.94
CA GLY A 145 32.32 -0.29 14.80
C GLY A 145 32.14 -1.35 13.71
N GLU A 146 31.46 -0.97 12.63
CA GLU A 146 31.78 -1.22 11.20
C GLU A 146 30.57 -0.81 10.33
N ASP A 147 30.47 0.49 10.02
CA ASP A 147 29.61 1.02 8.94
C ASP A 147 30.38 1.02 7.60
N ASP A 148 30.98 -0.12 7.25
CA ASP A 148 31.80 -0.28 6.02
C ASP A 148 31.50 -1.60 5.28
N GLY A 149 30.25 -2.08 5.38
CA GLY A 149 29.69 -3.02 4.41
C GLY A 149 29.28 -2.29 3.11
N PRO A 150 29.24 -2.96 1.95
CA PRO A 150 28.82 -2.33 0.71
C PRO A 150 27.39 -1.78 0.86
N LYS A 151 27.27 -0.45 0.79
CA LYS A 151 26.00 0.27 0.87
C LYS A 151 25.19 0.01 -0.40
N VAL A 152 24.32 -1.00 -0.36
CA VAL A 152 23.45 -1.36 -1.49
C VAL A 152 22.19 -0.51 -1.43
N TRP A 153 22.10 0.44 -2.36
CA TRP A 153 20.87 1.18 -2.62
C TRP A 153 19.90 0.26 -3.35
N THR A 154 18.72 0.11 -2.76
CA THR A 154 17.73 -0.87 -3.20
C THR A 154 16.38 -0.18 -3.32
N PRO A 155 15.59 -0.40 -4.39
CA PRO A 155 14.24 0.11 -4.48
C PRO A 155 13.42 -0.23 -3.24
N ALA A 156 12.63 0.73 -2.73
CA ALA A 156 11.91 0.59 -1.47
C ALA A 156 11.00 -0.65 -1.45
N TRP A 157 10.39 -1.02 -2.58
CA TRP A 157 9.57 -2.24 -2.65
C TRP A 157 10.34 -3.54 -2.38
N GLN A 158 11.64 -3.62 -2.69
CA GLN A 158 12.43 -4.84 -2.46
C GLN A 158 12.71 -5.06 -0.97
N LEU A 159 12.75 -3.99 -0.17
CA LEU A 159 12.82 -4.08 1.29
C LEU A 159 11.44 -4.17 1.94
N GLY A 160 10.46 -3.45 1.39
CA GLY A 160 9.09 -3.44 1.88
C GLY A 160 8.41 -4.80 1.75
N LEU A 161 8.67 -5.54 0.67
CA LEU A 161 8.05 -6.84 0.41
C LEU A 161 8.37 -7.90 1.50
N PRO A 162 9.65 -8.19 1.83
CA PRO A 162 9.96 -9.13 2.90
C PRO A 162 9.49 -8.63 4.27
N LEU A 163 9.52 -7.32 4.52
CA LEU A 163 8.99 -6.75 5.76
C LEU A 163 7.48 -7.00 5.89
N GLY A 164 6.74 -6.79 4.80
CA GLY A 164 5.31 -7.08 4.74
C GLY A 164 5.00 -8.57 4.91
N HIS A 165 5.79 -9.43 4.26
CA HIS A 165 5.67 -10.88 4.40
C HIS A 165 5.85 -11.35 5.85
N LEU A 166 6.89 -10.84 6.53
CA LEU A 166 7.14 -11.13 7.95
C LEU A 166 6.02 -10.62 8.84
N ALA A 167 5.48 -9.43 8.58
CA ALA A 167 4.36 -8.89 9.34
C ALA A 167 3.10 -9.77 9.26
N ILE A 168 2.80 -10.33 8.09
CA ILE A 168 1.69 -11.28 7.95
C ILE A 168 1.97 -12.58 8.71
N HIS A 169 3.22 -13.06 8.72
CA HIS A 169 3.61 -14.27 9.45
C HIS A 169 3.53 -14.14 10.98
N LEU A 170 3.69 -12.94 11.51
CA LEU A 170 3.70 -12.66 12.95
C LEU A 170 2.32 -12.31 13.52
N PHE A 171 1.33 -12.10 12.67
CA PHE A 171 -0.05 -11.78 13.04
C PHE A 171 -0.88 -13.05 13.27
#